data_AF-A0A9W8JMP6-F1
#
_entry.id   AF-A0A9W8JMP6-F1
#
_cell.length_a   1.000
_cell.length_b   1.000
_cell.length_c   1.000
_cell.angle_alpha   90.00
_cell.angle_beta   90.00
_cell.angle_gamma   90.00
#
_symmetry.space_group_name_H-M   'P 1'
#
loop_
_entity.id
_entity.type
_entity.pdbx_description
1 polymer ?
#
loop_
_entity_poly.entity_id
_entity_poly.type
_entity_poly.pdbx_seq_one_letter_code
_entity_poly.pdbx_strand_id
1 'polypeptide(L)'
;MKSLTLIVQVNTVSDVYFKEALDTLETIQCLEKVEILNKEGSKVHLGADTVIPFLQRLNLSDFKLGVDRLKYEQQRVSQVPQPLIEAAVKRGGKTLHPARPLRLLALPEATEGSHCPTLDCLSHIAQSPNGIQMLVIGLQSIKASYWGSTAGGLLAVWKSRRPSESTLQFLAIKELRSPLSFTTQEYNNIAQLLDLMFPRLVSIKPYCGSHENEPYWKDHWWFIEHLRRMYQELRMYRPAH
;
A
#
# COMPACT_ATOMS: atom_id res chain seq x y z
N MET A 1 26.31 -10.26 -7.45
CA MET A 1 25.14 -11.06 -7.87
C MET A 1 24.36 -10.25 -8.89
N LYS A 2 23.85 -10.86 -9.96
CA LYS A 2 23.02 -10.17 -10.97
C LYS A 2 21.57 -10.17 -10.47
N SER A 3 21.00 -8.98 -10.29
CA SER A 3 19.57 -8.80 -9.98
C SER A 3 18.75 -8.93 -11.26
N LEU A 4 17.71 -9.75 -11.26
CA LEU A 4 16.79 -9.89 -12.38
C LEU A 4 15.49 -9.14 -12.12
N THR A 5 15.08 -8.33 -13.09
CA THR A 5 13.80 -7.61 -13.12
C THR A 5 12.98 -8.17 -14.27
N LEU A 6 11.78 -8.67 -13.97
CA LEU A 6 10.82 -9.06 -14.99
C LEU A 6 9.76 -7.97 -15.14
N ILE A 7 9.52 -7.55 -16.37
CA ILE A 7 8.41 -6.66 -16.74
C ILE A 7 7.44 -7.48 -17.59
N VAL A 8 6.23 -7.68 -17.08
CA VAL A 8 5.14 -8.38 -17.76
C VAL A 8 4.16 -7.34 -18.28
N GLN A 9 4.05 -7.24 -19.60
CA GLN A 9 3.00 -6.43 -20.23
C GLN A 9 1.77 -7.29 -20.47
N VAL A 10 0.65 -6.89 -19.86
CA VAL A 10 -0.63 -7.58 -19.98
C VAL A 10 -1.58 -6.79 -20.87
N ASN A 11 -2.28 -7.50 -21.76
CA ASN A 11 -3.32 -6.95 -22.63
C ASN A 11 -4.69 -7.61 -22.41
N THR A 12 -4.74 -8.68 -21.61
CA THR A 12 -5.92 -9.50 -21.35
C THR A 12 -5.90 -10.05 -19.93
N VAL A 13 -7.08 -10.38 -19.42
CA VAL A 13 -7.32 -10.90 -18.07
C VAL A 13 -7.53 -12.39 -18.18
N SER A 14 -6.47 -13.19 -18.07
CA SER A 14 -6.64 -14.65 -18.01
C SER A 14 -5.77 -15.24 -16.92
N ASP A 15 -6.44 -15.74 -15.88
CA ASP A 15 -5.84 -16.30 -14.68
C ASP A 15 -4.91 -17.49 -14.98
N VAL A 16 -5.16 -18.20 -16.08
CA VAL A 16 -4.30 -19.31 -16.56
C VAL A 16 -2.89 -18.80 -16.87
N TYR A 17 -2.77 -17.68 -17.60
CA TYR A 17 -1.47 -17.10 -17.91
C TYR A 17 -0.74 -16.61 -16.65
N PHE A 18 -1.47 -16.04 -15.68
CA PHE A 18 -0.86 -15.59 -14.42
C PHE A 18 -0.33 -16.77 -13.62
N LYS A 19 -1.04 -17.90 -13.59
CA LYS A 19 -0.60 -19.11 -12.91
C LYS A 19 0.64 -19.72 -13.59
N GLU A 20 0.62 -19.88 -14.91
CA GLU A 20 1.77 -20.42 -15.67
C GLU A 20 3.00 -19.52 -15.56
N ALA A 21 2.80 -18.20 -15.64
CA ALA A 21 3.88 -17.22 -15.43
C ALA A 21 4.45 -17.33 -14.02
N LEU A 22 3.61 -17.47 -13.00
CA LEU A 22 4.05 -17.61 -11.62
C LEU A 22 4.84 -18.89 -11.38
N ASP A 23 4.37 -20.02 -11.91
CA ASP A 23 5.06 -21.31 -11.80
C ASP A 23 6.43 -21.26 -12.48
N THR A 24 6.54 -20.57 -13.62
CA THR A 24 7.82 -20.32 -14.29
C THR A 24 8.73 -19.42 -13.46
N LEU A 25 8.18 -18.33 -12.91
CA LEU A 25 8.95 -17.33 -12.15
C LEU A 25 9.52 -17.86 -10.84
N GLU A 26 8.82 -18.78 -10.19
CA GLU A 26 9.28 -19.40 -8.94
C GLU A 26 10.56 -20.23 -9.15
N THR A 27 10.82 -20.70 -10.37
CA THR A 27 12.07 -21.41 -10.70
C THR A 27 13.29 -20.49 -10.84
N ILE A 28 13.09 -19.17 -10.93
CA ILE A 28 14.16 -18.20 -11.19
C ILE A 28 14.75 -17.68 -9.87
N GLN A 29 15.87 -18.26 -9.45
CA GLN A 29 16.49 -17.97 -8.13
C GLN A 29 16.93 -16.51 -7.93
N CYS A 30 17.22 -15.79 -9.02
CA CYS A 30 17.71 -14.40 -8.97
C CYS A 30 16.64 -13.35 -9.25
N LEU A 31 15.36 -13.75 -9.30
CA LEU A 31 14.25 -12.82 -9.49
C LEU A 31 14.09 -11.93 -8.26
N GLU A 32 14.40 -10.65 -8.41
CA GLU A 32 14.30 -9.67 -7.33
C GLU A 32 13.13 -8.71 -7.51
N LYS A 33 12.68 -8.50 -8.76
CA LYS A 33 11.66 -7.50 -9.07
C LYS A 33 10.67 -8.02 -10.10
N VAL A 34 9.40 -7.73 -9.87
CA VAL A 34 8.32 -8.00 -10.83
C VAL A 34 7.50 -6.73 -11.00
N GLU A 35 7.35 -6.33 -12.26
CA GLU A 35 6.42 -5.29 -12.69
C GLU A 35 5.37 -5.90 -13.61
N ILE A 36 4.10 -5.72 -13.27
CA ILE A 36 2.96 -6.13 -14.11
C ILE A 36 2.30 -4.84 -14.58
N LEU A 37 2.41 -4.56 -15.87
CA LEU A 37 2.02 -3.28 -16.47
C LEU A 37 1.01 -3.52 -17.58
N ASN A 38 0.09 -2.58 -17.78
CA ASN A 38 -0.73 -2.56 -18.98
C ASN A 38 0.13 -2.40 -20.23
N LYS A 39 -0.26 -3.10 -21.29
CA LYS A 39 0.20 -2.73 -22.63
C LYS A 39 -0.37 -1.36 -22.99
N GLU A 40 0.42 -0.53 -23.64
CA GLU A 40 0.00 0.81 -24.07
C GLU A 40 -1.31 0.75 -24.87
N GLY A 41 -2.26 1.62 -24.50
CA GLY A 41 -3.60 1.67 -25.10
C GLY A 41 -4.58 0.58 -24.65
N SER A 42 -4.18 -0.36 -23.79
CA SER A 42 -5.08 -1.37 -23.22
C SER A 42 -5.60 -0.98 -21.84
N LYS A 43 -6.84 -1.38 -21.53
CA LYS A 43 -7.43 -1.26 -20.19
C LYS A 43 -7.56 -2.64 -19.55
N VAL A 44 -6.78 -2.92 -18.50
CA VAL A 44 -6.77 -4.20 -17.79
C VAL A 44 -7.36 -4.06 -16.39
N HIS A 45 -8.30 -4.94 -16.10
CA HIS A 45 -8.94 -5.07 -14.79
C HIS A 45 -8.55 -6.42 -14.20
N LEU A 46 -7.81 -6.44 -13.08
CA LEU A 46 -7.38 -7.69 -12.45
C LEU A 46 -8.12 -7.96 -11.15
N GLY A 47 -8.38 -9.23 -10.85
CA GLY A 47 -8.77 -9.66 -9.53
C GLY A 47 -7.59 -9.63 -8.56
N ALA A 48 -7.81 -9.22 -7.31
CA ALA A 48 -6.79 -9.29 -6.27
C ALA A 48 -6.28 -10.73 -6.06
N ASP A 49 -7.15 -11.72 -6.19
CA ASP A 49 -6.82 -13.15 -6.01
C ASP A 49 -5.84 -13.69 -7.07
N THR A 50 -5.81 -13.08 -8.26
CA THR A 50 -4.82 -13.40 -9.31
C THR A 50 -3.42 -12.92 -8.93
N VAL A 51 -3.32 -11.85 -8.13
CA VAL A 51 -2.06 -11.18 -7.78
C VAL A 51 -1.46 -11.69 -6.47
N ILE A 52 -2.31 -12.05 -5.49
CA ILE A 52 -1.88 -12.54 -4.17
C ILE A 52 -0.80 -13.63 -4.25
N PRO A 53 -0.91 -14.65 -5.13
CA PRO A 53 0.10 -15.70 -5.25
C PRO A 53 1.50 -15.18 -5.60
N PHE A 54 1.62 -14.08 -6.36
CA PHE A 54 2.92 -13.47 -6.67
C PHE A 54 3.60 -12.92 -5.42
N LEU A 55 2.83 -12.29 -4.52
CA LEU A 55 3.35 -11.74 -3.26
C LEU A 55 3.72 -12.82 -2.24
N GLN A 56 3.03 -13.97 -2.28
CA GLN A 56 3.23 -15.06 -1.32
C GLN A 56 4.29 -16.07 -1.74
N ARG A 57 4.39 -16.39 -3.04
CA ARG A 57 5.29 -17.43 -3.56
C ARG A 57 6.64 -16.88 -4.00
N LEU A 58 6.69 -15.66 -4.53
CA LEU A 58 7.94 -15.08 -5.04
C LEU A 58 8.70 -14.33 -3.95
N ASN A 59 10.02 -14.47 -3.96
CA ASN A 59 10.91 -13.82 -2.99
C ASN A 59 11.37 -12.43 -3.47
N LEU A 60 10.43 -11.53 -3.69
CA LEU A 60 10.70 -10.24 -4.34
C LEU A 60 11.24 -9.20 -3.36
N SER A 61 12.09 -8.30 -3.85
CA SER A 61 12.41 -7.05 -3.16
C SER A 61 11.43 -5.95 -3.57
N ASP A 62 11.04 -5.91 -4.85
CA ASP A 62 10.17 -4.88 -5.41
C ASP A 62 9.02 -5.54 -6.17
N PHE A 63 7.80 -5.12 -5.88
CA PHE A 63 6.61 -5.54 -6.63
C PHE A 63 5.81 -4.33 -7.05
N LYS A 64 5.54 -4.23 -8.36
CA LYS A 64 4.75 -3.15 -8.94
C LYS A 64 3.64 -3.71 -9.82
N LEU A 65 2.42 -3.28 -9.52
CA LEU A 65 1.22 -3.59 -10.27
C LEU A 65 0.66 -2.29 -10.84
N GLY A 66 0.96 -2.04 -12.12
CA GLY A 66 0.52 -0.87 -12.88
C GLY A 66 -0.58 -1.24 -13.87
N VAL A 67 -1.69 -1.79 -13.37
CA VAL A 67 -2.92 -2.01 -14.15
C VAL A 67 -3.93 -0.89 -13.92
N ASP A 68 -4.95 -0.76 -14.78
CA ASP A 68 -5.92 0.34 -14.66
C ASP A 68 -6.74 0.20 -13.39
N ARG A 69 -7.12 -1.04 -13.08
CA ARG A 69 -8.03 -1.30 -11.97
C ARG A 69 -7.80 -2.65 -11.32
N LEU A 70 -7.86 -2.64 -10.00
CA LEU A 70 -7.82 -3.84 -9.17
C LEU A 70 -9.17 -4.07 -8.51
N LYS A 71 -9.78 -5.22 -8.79
CA LYS A 71 -11.05 -5.64 -8.20
C LYS A 71 -10.78 -6.55 -7.01
N TYR A 72 -11.27 -6.14 -5.85
CA TYR A 72 -11.36 -7.00 -4.69
C TYR A 72 -12.68 -7.76 -4.77
N GLU A 73 -12.61 -9.08 -4.95
CA GLU A 73 -13.82 -9.91 -4.93
C GLU A 73 -14.47 -9.88 -3.54
N GLN A 74 -15.80 -9.91 -3.50
CA GLN A 74 -16.55 -10.04 -2.25
C GLN A 74 -16.33 -11.44 -1.68
N GLN A 75 -15.25 -11.63 -0.94
CA GLN A 75 -15.10 -12.85 -0.15
C GLN A 75 -16.13 -12.81 0.98
N ARG A 76 -17.10 -13.74 0.92
CA ARG A 76 -18.24 -13.79 1.85
C ARG A 76 -17.86 -14.03 3.32
N VAL A 77 -16.59 -14.28 3.64
CA VAL A 77 -16.18 -14.80 4.98
C VAL A 77 -14.79 -14.33 5.47
N SER A 78 -13.95 -13.63 4.69
CA SER A 78 -12.60 -13.35 5.19
C SER A 78 -12.56 -12.12 6.10
N GLN A 79 -12.20 -12.35 7.37
CA GLN A 79 -11.93 -11.32 8.38
C GLN A 79 -10.65 -10.51 8.10
N VAL A 80 -9.95 -10.80 7.00
CA VAL A 80 -8.69 -10.14 6.67
C VAL A 80 -9.04 -8.85 5.91
N PRO A 81 -8.78 -7.67 6.51
CA PRO A 81 -9.31 -6.42 5.97
C PRO A 81 -8.87 -6.17 4.54
N GLN A 82 -7.68 -6.63 4.13
CA GLN A 82 -7.15 -6.42 2.78
C GLN A 82 -6.17 -7.52 2.36
N PRO A 83 -6.58 -8.44 1.49
CA PRO A 83 -5.84 -9.67 1.25
C PRO A 83 -4.51 -9.46 0.52
N LEU A 84 -4.38 -8.39 -0.28
CA LEU A 84 -3.11 -8.03 -0.93
C LEU A 84 -2.08 -7.45 0.03
N ILE A 85 -2.50 -6.60 0.95
CA ILE A 85 -1.60 -6.05 1.98
C ILE A 85 -1.17 -7.16 2.92
N GLU A 86 -2.12 -8.00 3.36
CA GLU A 86 -1.81 -9.19 4.14
C GLU A 86 -0.82 -10.10 3.40
N ALA A 87 -1.02 -10.36 2.11
CA ALA A 87 -0.11 -11.18 1.32
C ALA A 87 1.31 -10.58 1.20
N ALA A 88 1.42 -9.25 1.09
CA ALA A 88 2.70 -8.55 1.07
C ALA A 88 3.41 -8.57 2.44
N VAL A 89 2.63 -8.50 3.52
CA VAL A 89 3.12 -8.42 4.91
C VAL A 89 3.44 -9.81 5.47
N LYS A 90 2.48 -10.73 5.42
CA LYS A 90 2.57 -12.11 5.87
C LYS A 90 2.89 -13.00 4.67
N ARG A 91 4.18 -13.09 4.32
CA ARG A 91 4.63 -14.08 3.34
C ARG A 91 4.37 -15.49 3.84
N GLY A 92 3.27 -16.07 3.36
CA GLY A 92 2.76 -17.37 3.82
C GLY A 92 3.40 -18.60 3.17
N GLY A 93 4.52 -18.47 2.45
CA GLY A 93 5.05 -19.54 1.60
C GLY A 93 6.27 -20.25 2.16
N LYS A 94 6.32 -21.58 2.01
CA LYS A 94 7.57 -22.35 1.91
C LYS A 94 8.29 -21.93 0.62
N THR A 95 8.91 -20.76 0.61
CA THR A 95 9.67 -20.29 -0.55
C THR A 95 10.91 -21.20 -0.74
N LEU A 96 11.27 -21.48 -1.99
CA LEU A 96 12.47 -22.27 -2.32
C LEU A 96 13.78 -21.53 -1.96
N HIS A 97 13.70 -20.24 -1.61
CA HIS A 97 14.84 -19.34 -1.44
C HIS A 97 14.80 -18.57 -0.11
N PRO A 98 15.95 -18.11 0.42
CA PRO A 98 15.98 -17.35 1.67
C PRO A 98 15.12 -16.09 1.59
N ALA A 99 14.13 -15.95 2.47
CA ALA A 99 13.20 -14.84 2.43
C ALA A 99 13.91 -13.48 2.55
N ARG A 100 13.59 -12.56 1.63
CA ARG A 100 14.03 -11.18 1.60
C ARG A 100 12.85 -10.25 1.89
N PRO A 101 13.01 -9.16 2.64
CA PRO A 101 11.92 -8.23 2.90
C PRO A 101 11.48 -7.55 1.60
N LEU A 102 10.16 -7.40 1.42
CA LEU A 102 9.61 -6.57 0.36
C LEU A 102 9.89 -5.11 0.71
N ARG A 103 10.65 -4.40 -0.12
CA ARG A 103 11.02 -3.00 0.09
C ARG A 103 10.07 -2.04 -0.64
N LEU A 104 9.65 -2.40 -1.85
CA LEU A 104 8.72 -1.61 -2.65
C LEU A 104 7.45 -2.41 -2.94
N LEU A 105 6.31 -1.83 -2.58
CA LEU A 105 4.99 -2.29 -2.98
C LEU A 105 4.26 -1.16 -3.70
N ALA A 106 4.03 -1.31 -5.00
CA ALA A 106 3.22 -0.39 -5.78
C ALA A 106 1.96 -1.07 -6.29
N LEU A 107 0.80 -0.56 -5.86
CA LEU A 107 -0.52 -1.05 -6.22
C LEU A 107 -1.23 -0.04 -7.15
N PRO A 108 -2.20 -0.50 -7.95
CA PRO A 108 -2.95 0.36 -8.88
C PRO A 108 -3.61 1.55 -8.21
N GLU A 109 -3.80 2.60 -9.02
CA GLU A 109 -4.49 3.81 -8.59
C GLU A 109 -5.96 3.51 -8.29
N ALA A 110 -6.67 2.87 -9.22
CA ALA A 110 -8.09 2.59 -9.03
C ALA A 110 -8.31 1.20 -8.43
N THR A 111 -9.12 1.15 -7.39
CA THR A 111 -9.57 -0.10 -6.78
C THR A 111 -11.10 -0.17 -6.73
N GLU A 112 -11.65 -1.35 -6.95
CA GLU A 112 -13.08 -1.65 -6.86
C GLU A 112 -13.39 -2.74 -5.84
N GLY A 113 -14.59 -2.68 -5.28
CA GLY A 113 -15.10 -3.69 -4.35
C GLY A 113 -15.21 -3.19 -2.91
N SER A 114 -15.54 -4.10 -1.99
CA SER A 114 -15.75 -3.80 -0.57
C SER A 114 -14.46 -3.61 0.22
N HIS A 115 -13.32 -4.04 -0.33
CA HIS A 115 -12.02 -4.08 0.35
C HIS A 115 -11.02 -3.07 -0.22
N CYS A 116 -11.51 -1.93 -0.74
CA CYS A 116 -10.63 -0.83 -1.13
C CYS A 116 -9.72 -0.42 0.03
N PRO A 117 -8.45 -0.06 -0.23
CA PRO A 117 -7.54 0.28 0.84
C PRO A 117 -8.01 1.47 1.70
N THR A 118 -7.99 1.33 3.03
CA THR A 118 -8.31 2.39 4.02
C THR A 118 -7.15 2.66 4.98
N LEU A 119 -7.28 3.62 5.90
CA LEU A 119 -6.27 3.88 6.94
C LEU A 119 -5.93 2.64 7.78
N ASP A 120 -6.85 1.68 7.93
CA ASP A 120 -6.59 0.42 8.63
C ASP A 120 -5.51 -0.43 7.96
N CYS A 121 -5.36 -0.39 6.63
CA CYS A 121 -4.22 -1.10 6.06
C CYS A 121 -2.90 -0.39 6.23
N LEU A 122 -2.89 0.93 6.27
CA LEU A 122 -1.69 1.65 6.68
C LEU A 122 -1.32 1.27 8.12
N SER A 123 -2.32 1.20 9.01
CA SER A 123 -2.16 0.70 10.38
C SER A 123 -1.66 -0.75 10.41
N HIS A 124 -2.17 -1.63 9.56
CA HIS A 124 -1.72 -3.01 9.48
C HIS A 124 -0.26 -3.14 9.01
N ILE A 125 0.13 -2.36 7.99
CA ILE A 125 1.53 -2.26 7.53
C ILE A 125 2.41 -1.71 8.66
N ALA A 126 1.96 -0.66 9.35
CA ALA A 126 2.70 -0.05 10.45
C ALA A 126 2.90 -0.97 11.66
N GLN A 127 2.02 -1.95 11.85
CA GLN A 127 2.12 -2.95 12.92
C GLN A 127 3.07 -4.10 12.58
N SER A 128 3.50 -4.21 11.33
CA SER A 128 4.24 -5.37 10.85
C SER A 128 5.67 -4.99 10.47
N PRO A 129 6.70 -5.63 11.05
CA PRO A 129 8.09 -5.40 10.68
C PRO A 129 8.40 -6.11 9.35
N ASN A 130 7.84 -5.60 8.25
CA ASN A 130 7.88 -6.23 6.93
C ASN A 130 9.00 -5.70 6.02
N GLY A 131 9.72 -4.66 6.45
CA GLY A 131 10.82 -4.06 5.69
C GLY A 131 10.38 -3.20 4.50
N ILE A 132 9.07 -2.91 4.34
CA ILE A 132 8.57 -2.02 3.29
C ILE A 132 9.12 -0.62 3.55
N GLN A 133 9.76 -0.05 2.53
CA GLN A 133 10.36 1.29 2.53
C GLN A 133 9.57 2.25 1.63
N MET A 134 8.97 1.74 0.55
CA MET A 134 8.16 2.50 -0.38
C MET A 134 6.80 1.82 -0.61
N LEU A 135 5.74 2.57 -0.40
CA LEU A 135 4.37 2.16 -0.67
C LEU A 135 3.71 3.12 -1.66
N VAL A 136 3.13 2.59 -2.73
CA VAL A 136 2.29 3.34 -3.67
C VAL A 136 0.90 2.71 -3.66
N ILE A 137 -0.14 3.48 -3.33
CA ILE A 137 -1.47 2.92 -3.11
C ILE A 137 -2.61 3.93 -3.34
N GLY A 138 -3.70 3.48 -3.95
CA GLY A 138 -4.98 4.18 -3.90
C GLY A 138 -5.68 3.94 -2.56
N LEU A 139 -6.07 5.00 -1.84
CA LEU A 139 -6.57 4.96 -0.47
C LEU A 139 -7.91 5.69 -0.32
N GLN A 140 -8.79 5.17 0.54
CA GLN A 140 -9.98 5.83 1.06
C GLN A 140 -9.73 6.24 2.51
N SER A 141 -9.41 7.52 2.75
CA SER A 141 -8.94 7.96 4.08
C SER A 141 -10.06 8.24 5.10
N ILE A 142 -11.25 8.64 4.65
CA ILE A 142 -12.37 9.05 5.54
C ILE A 142 -13.45 7.95 5.67
N LYS A 143 -13.48 6.97 4.77
CA LYS A 143 -14.51 5.93 4.85
C LYS A 143 -14.24 5.07 6.09
N ALA A 144 -15.27 4.90 6.92
CA ALA A 144 -15.24 3.89 7.97
C ALA A 144 -14.84 2.57 7.32
N SER A 145 -13.78 1.95 7.82
CA SER A 145 -13.32 0.69 7.25
C SER A 145 -14.37 -0.39 7.44
N TYR A 146 -14.10 -1.58 6.90
CA TYR A 146 -14.89 -2.77 7.20
C TYR A 146 -15.07 -2.99 8.71
N TRP A 147 -14.17 -2.45 9.55
CA TRP A 147 -14.16 -2.59 11.00
C TRP A 147 -14.86 -1.41 11.71
N GLY A 148 -15.45 -0.48 10.96
CA GLY A 148 -16.13 0.70 11.49
C GLY A 148 -15.19 1.76 12.06
N SER A 149 -13.87 1.59 11.89
CA SER A 149 -12.88 2.51 12.43
C SER A 149 -12.83 3.82 11.63
N THR A 150 -12.86 4.93 12.35
CA THR A 150 -12.61 6.27 11.81
C THR A 150 -11.16 6.67 12.04
N ALA A 151 -10.67 7.71 11.35
CA ALA A 151 -9.33 8.25 11.59
C ALA A 151 -9.10 8.62 13.07
N GLY A 152 -10.12 9.18 13.74
CA GLY A 152 -10.07 9.50 15.16
C GLY A 152 -10.02 8.27 16.07
N GLY A 153 -10.80 7.23 15.76
CA GLY A 153 -10.78 5.96 16.49
C GLY A 153 -9.42 5.26 16.36
N LEU A 154 -8.86 5.20 15.14
CA LEU A 154 -7.51 4.68 14.92
C LEU A 154 -6.45 5.49 15.65
N LEU A 155 -6.55 6.82 15.64
CA LEU A 155 -5.61 7.68 16.36
C LEU A 155 -5.63 7.42 17.86
N ALA A 156 -6.80 7.26 18.47
CA ALA A 156 -6.92 6.93 19.89
C ALA A 156 -6.20 5.61 20.22
N VAL A 157 -6.33 4.60 19.36
CA VAL A 157 -5.62 3.31 19.49
C VAL A 157 -4.11 3.48 19.35
N TRP A 158 -3.63 4.30 18.41
CA TRP A 158 -2.19 4.50 18.19
C TRP A 158 -1.52 5.34 19.27
N LYS A 159 -2.25 6.26 19.92
CA LYS A 159 -1.72 7.07 21.04
C LYS A 159 -1.35 6.24 22.27
N SER A 160 -1.97 5.07 22.47
CA SER A 160 -1.67 4.17 23.60
C SER A 160 -0.70 3.04 23.23
N ARG A 161 -0.26 2.96 21.97
CA ARG A 161 0.67 1.93 21.50
C ARG A 161 2.12 2.33 21.69
N ARG A 162 2.99 1.32 21.71
CA ARG A 162 4.43 1.53 21.56
C ARG A 162 4.72 2.16 20.19
N PRO A 163 5.80 2.95 20.06
CA PRO A 163 6.21 3.51 18.77
C PRO A 163 6.28 2.42 17.69
N SER A 164 5.77 2.73 16.50
CA SER A 164 5.83 1.78 15.37
C SER A 164 7.28 1.48 14.99
N GLU A 165 7.57 0.22 14.69
CA GLU A 165 8.83 -0.24 14.12
C GLU A 165 8.84 -0.22 12.58
N SER A 166 7.82 0.39 11.96
CA SER A 166 7.71 0.44 10.51
C SER A 166 8.93 1.07 9.85
N THR A 167 9.37 0.45 8.77
CA THR A 167 10.50 0.92 7.96
C THR A 167 10.09 1.84 6.81
N LEU A 168 8.80 2.18 6.72
CA LEU A 168 8.26 2.97 5.62
C LEU A 168 8.87 4.38 5.61
N GLN A 169 9.45 4.76 4.47
CA GLN A 169 10.11 6.06 4.25
C GLN A 169 9.37 6.90 3.21
N PHE A 170 8.76 6.26 2.21
CA PHE A 170 8.08 6.94 1.11
C PHE A 170 6.68 6.38 0.93
N LEU A 171 5.70 7.29 0.91
CA LEU A 171 4.31 6.97 0.68
C LEU A 171 3.80 7.80 -0.50
N ALA A 172 3.37 7.15 -1.58
CA ALA A 172 2.69 7.79 -2.70
C ALA A 172 1.23 7.35 -2.74
N ILE A 173 0.31 8.30 -2.84
CA ILE A 173 -1.10 8.05 -2.57
C ILE A 173 -2.01 8.72 -3.59
N LYS A 174 -3.12 8.03 -3.90
CA LYS A 174 -4.29 8.62 -4.54
C LYS A 174 -5.46 8.54 -3.57
N GLU A 175 -6.13 9.66 -3.30
CA GLU A 175 -7.41 9.59 -2.61
C GLU A 175 -8.51 9.15 -3.60
N LEU A 176 -9.21 8.06 -3.27
CA LEU A 176 -10.21 7.46 -4.16
C LEU A 176 -11.59 8.07 -4.05
N ARG A 177 -11.84 8.90 -3.03
CA ARG A 177 -13.13 9.57 -2.85
C ARG A 177 -13.16 10.92 -3.56
N SER A 178 -14.27 11.21 -4.22
CA SER A 178 -14.63 12.56 -4.68
C SER A 178 -16.16 12.69 -4.67
N PRO A 179 -16.75 13.82 -4.22
CA PRO A 179 -16.08 15.00 -3.68
C PRO A 179 -15.51 14.76 -2.26
N LEU A 180 -14.50 15.57 -1.93
CA LEU A 180 -13.76 15.51 -0.68
C LEU A 180 -14.12 16.72 0.19
N SER A 181 -14.65 16.46 1.39
CA SER A 181 -14.76 17.48 2.43
C SER A 181 -14.21 16.88 3.72
N PHE A 182 -12.95 17.19 4.00
CA PHE A 182 -12.35 16.90 5.30
C PHE A 182 -12.70 18.05 6.25
N THR A 183 -13.11 17.69 7.45
CA THR A 183 -13.16 18.60 8.58
C THR A 183 -11.74 18.90 9.08
N THR A 184 -11.56 20.03 9.77
CA THR A 184 -10.29 20.36 10.44
C THR A 184 -9.81 19.25 11.39
N GLN A 185 -10.75 18.57 12.04
CA GLN A 185 -10.45 17.46 12.92
C GLN A 185 -9.91 16.24 12.15
N GLU A 186 -10.45 15.93 10.97
CA GLU A 186 -9.99 14.82 10.14
C GLU A 186 -8.58 15.06 9.61
N TYR A 187 -8.25 16.28 9.16
CA TYR A 187 -6.89 16.63 8.77
C TYR A 187 -5.88 16.38 9.90
N ASN A 188 -6.19 16.87 11.09
CA ASN A 188 -5.35 16.68 12.26
C ASN A 188 -5.22 15.21 12.66
N ASN A 189 -6.34 14.48 12.66
CA ASN A 189 -6.36 13.08 13.02
C ASN A 189 -5.48 12.25 12.07
N ILE A 190 -5.62 12.45 10.76
CA ILE A 190 -4.86 11.72 9.76
C ILE A 190 -3.37 12.06 9.84
N ALA A 191 -3.02 13.34 9.97
CA ALA A 191 -1.62 13.77 10.08
C ALA A 191 -0.92 13.19 11.32
N GLN A 192 -1.55 13.27 12.51
CA GLN A 192 -1.01 12.66 13.73
C GLN A 192 -0.93 11.14 13.61
N LEU A 193 -1.96 10.52 13.04
CA LEU A 193 -2.01 9.07 12.87
C LEU A 193 -0.87 8.59 11.97
N LEU A 194 -0.61 9.25 10.83
CA LEU A 194 0.49 8.90 9.93
C LEU A 194 1.86 9.10 10.58
N ASP A 195 2.04 10.15 11.39
CA ASP A 195 3.28 10.37 12.13
C ASP A 195 3.54 9.24 13.15
N LEU A 196 2.52 8.80 13.89
CA LEU A 196 2.63 7.70 14.85
C LEU A 196 2.83 6.33 14.17
N MET A 197 2.13 6.09 13.06
CA MET A 197 2.22 4.85 12.29
C MET A 197 3.58 4.70 11.60
N PHE A 198 4.18 5.80 11.14
CA PHE A 198 5.38 5.75 10.32
C PHE A 198 6.41 6.79 10.80
N PRO A 199 7.08 6.56 11.94
CA PRO A 199 8.02 7.55 12.50
C PRO A 199 9.22 7.85 11.60
N ARG A 200 9.56 6.94 10.69
CA ARG A 200 10.64 7.06 9.70
C ARG A 200 10.18 7.62 8.34
N LEU A 201 8.93 8.03 8.23
CA LEU A 201 8.38 8.55 6.98
C LEU A 201 9.04 9.88 6.63
N VAL A 202 9.70 9.91 5.47
CA VAL A 202 10.41 11.07 4.93
C VAL A 202 9.45 11.97 4.17
N SER A 203 8.62 11.38 3.32
CA SER A 203 7.67 12.15 2.52
C SER A 203 6.43 11.36 2.12
N ILE A 204 5.31 12.07 2.12
CA ILE A 204 4.12 11.69 1.37
C ILE A 204 4.14 12.46 0.04
N LYS A 205 3.79 11.80 -1.07
CA LYS A 205 3.75 12.38 -2.43
C LYS A 205 2.45 12.01 -3.15
N PRO A 206 2.07 12.73 -4.22
CA PRO A 206 1.00 12.30 -5.11
C PRO A 206 1.29 10.89 -5.66
N TYR A 207 0.25 10.18 -6.05
CA TYR A 207 0.37 8.89 -6.74
C TYR A 207 1.29 9.00 -7.96
N CYS A 208 2.06 7.95 -8.25
CA CYS A 208 3.04 7.97 -9.34
C CYS A 208 2.36 8.29 -10.69
N GLY A 209 2.80 9.37 -11.34
CA GLY A 209 2.22 9.85 -12.61
C GLY A 209 1.09 10.88 -12.43
N SER A 210 0.61 11.13 -11.20
CA SER A 210 -0.26 12.27 -10.90
C SER A 210 0.53 13.57 -10.75
N HIS A 211 -0.10 14.70 -11.04
CA HIS A 211 0.46 16.03 -10.81
C HIS A 211 0.13 16.56 -9.41
N GLU A 212 0.97 17.43 -8.86
CA GLU A 212 0.71 18.12 -7.58
C GLU A 212 -0.50 19.07 -7.64
N ASN A 213 -0.97 19.40 -8.84
CA ASN A 213 -2.15 20.24 -9.04
C ASN A 213 -3.48 19.47 -9.01
N GLU A 214 -3.44 18.15 -8.86
CA GLU A 214 -4.65 17.35 -8.72
C GLU A 214 -5.44 17.78 -7.46
N PRO A 215 -6.77 17.96 -7.53
CA PRO A 215 -7.57 18.48 -6.42
C PRO A 215 -7.39 17.69 -5.13
N TYR A 216 -7.34 16.36 -5.21
CA TYR A 216 -7.14 15.51 -4.03
C TYR A 216 -5.81 15.80 -3.31
N TRP A 217 -4.79 16.19 -4.06
CA TRP A 217 -3.48 16.50 -3.52
C TRP A 217 -3.42 17.93 -3.02
N LYS A 218 -3.66 18.88 -3.92
CA LYS A 218 -3.55 20.32 -3.66
C LYS A 218 -4.44 20.77 -2.52
N ASP A 219 -5.69 20.29 -2.49
CA ASP A 219 -6.69 20.81 -1.56
C ASP A 219 -6.69 20.04 -0.23
N HIS A 220 -6.10 18.84 -0.18
CA HIS A 220 -6.19 17.97 1.00
C HIS A 220 -4.84 17.39 1.43
N TRP A 221 -4.24 16.51 0.62
CA TRP A 221 -3.09 15.73 1.06
C TRP A 221 -1.79 16.52 1.22
N TRP A 222 -1.64 17.63 0.48
CA TRP A 222 -0.55 18.58 0.71
C TRP A 222 -0.60 19.14 2.15
N PHE A 223 -1.79 19.51 2.62
CA PHE A 223 -1.98 20.03 3.97
C PHE A 223 -1.77 18.94 5.04
N ILE A 224 -2.23 17.71 4.79
CA ILE A 224 -1.98 16.55 5.67
C ILE A 224 -0.47 16.29 5.82
N GLU A 225 0.28 16.29 4.72
CA GLU A 225 1.73 16.10 4.74
C GLU A 225 2.43 17.23 5.50
N HIS A 226 2.00 18.48 5.29
CA HIS A 226 2.53 19.62 6.02
C HIS A 226 2.33 19.48 7.54
N LEU A 227 1.11 19.19 7.98
CA LEU A 227 0.80 18.94 9.40
C LEU A 227 1.60 17.76 9.96
N ARG A 228 1.71 16.66 9.22
CA ARG A 228 2.48 15.48 9.65
C ARG A 228 3.94 15.84 9.90
N ARG A 229 4.58 16.61 9.01
CA ARG A 229 5.97 17.06 9.20
C ARG A 229 6.12 17.92 10.45
N MET A 230 5.18 18.83 10.70
CA MET A 230 5.18 19.61 11.96
C MET A 230 5.11 18.69 13.19
N TYR A 231 4.23 17.69 13.19
CA TYR A 231 4.15 16.71 14.29
C TYR A 231 5.44 15.89 14.44
N GLN A 232 6.04 15.46 13.33
CA GLN A 232 7.31 14.74 13.31
C GLN A 232 8.43 15.57 13.94
N GLU A 233 8.56 16.84 13.54
CA GLU A 233 9.54 17.77 14.13
C GLU A 233 9.29 17.95 15.63
N LEU A 234 8.06 18.24 16.04
CA LEU A 234 7.70 18.41 17.46
C LEU A 234 8.05 17.17 18.30
N ARG A 235 7.89 15.96 17.75
CA ARG A 235 8.27 14.73 18.42
C ARG A 235 9.79 14.61 18.59
N MET A 236 10.58 15.02 17.59
CA MET A 236 12.05 14.98 17.64
C MET A 236 12.63 15.97 18.65
N TYR A 237 11.94 17.10 18.90
CA TYR A 237 12.36 18.13 19.86
C TYR A 237 11.88 17.89 21.30
N ARG A 238 10.95 16.95 21.54
CA ARG A 238 10.54 16.62 22.92
C ARG A 238 11.64 15.81 23.60
N PRO A 239 12.16 16.26 24.76
CA PRO A 239 13.07 15.45 25.56
C PRO A 239 12.42 14.09 25.87
N ALA A 240 13.17 13.01 25.72
CA ALA A 240 12.75 11.71 26.23
C ALA A 240 12.62 11.83 27.76
N HIS A 241 11.38 11.98 28.23
CA HIS A 241 11.02 11.93 29.65
C HIS A 241 10.77 10.48 30.06
#